data_AF-A0A0D9XGE6-F1
#
_entry.id   AF-A0A0D9XGE6-F1
#
_cell.length_a   1.000
_cell.length_b   1.000
_cell.length_c   1.000
_cell.angle_alpha   90.00
_cell.angle_beta   90.00
_cell.angle_gamma   90.00
#
_symmetry.space_group_name_H-M   'P 1'
#
loop_
_entity.id
_entity.type
_entity.pdbx_description
1 polymer ?
#
loop_
_entity_poly.entity_id
_entity_poly.type
_entity_poly.pdbx_seq_one_letter_code
_entity_poly.pdbx_strand_id
1 'polypeptide(L)'
;MVNIIDLDFHVPRSSSSRSRHIDDEIEAAFVAGEMPPEWKPRLLTSGLTEDNISAIAMKIAKINSPASPTVVISLAAMAFFFLAGVSAAVVAIVFLLDEHGQQNGWMWALFIVGTIVAMFTAIIVPRFGARSHEEATKIRDSTRCVLKRNLLPPV
;
A
#
# COMPACT_ATOMS: atom_id res chain seq x y z
N MET A 1 16.41 -17.66 -1.87
CA MET A 1 16.45 -18.11 -0.47
C MET A 1 15.86 -17.00 0.38
N VAL A 2 14.61 -17.17 0.83
CA VAL A 2 13.89 -16.19 1.65
C VAL A 2 14.08 -16.63 3.10
N ASN A 3 14.87 -15.87 3.87
CA ASN A 3 15.06 -16.15 5.29
C ASN A 3 13.92 -15.45 6.05
N ILE A 4 12.81 -16.17 6.23
CA ILE A 4 11.69 -15.74 7.05
C ILE A 4 12.08 -16.08 8.49
N ILE A 5 12.45 -15.07 9.26
CA ILE A 5 12.70 -15.21 10.69
C ILE A 5 11.34 -15.41 11.35
N ASP A 6 11.00 -16.67 11.58
CA ASP A 6 9.87 -17.12 12.38
C ASP A 6 10.30 -17.05 13.85
N LEU A 7 9.70 -16.14 14.62
CA LEU A 7 9.93 -16.02 16.05
C LEU A 7 8.59 -15.82 16.74
N ASP A 8 8.05 -16.97 17.10
CA ASP A 8 6.90 -17.16 17.97
C ASP A 8 7.22 -16.71 19.42
N PHE A 9 6.15 -16.39 20.14
CA PHE A 9 6.00 -16.24 21.59
C PHE A 9 6.21 -14.92 22.35
N HIS A 10 5.07 -14.53 22.93
CA HIS A 10 4.75 -13.90 24.23
C HIS A 10 5.12 -12.44 24.52
N VAL A 11 4.07 -11.61 24.59
CA VAL A 11 4.07 -10.21 25.05
C VAL A 11 3.68 -10.16 26.53
N PRO A 12 4.57 -9.83 27.47
CA PRO A 12 4.16 -9.37 28.78
C PRO A 12 3.78 -7.88 28.70
N ARG A 13 2.53 -7.57 29.05
CA ARG A 13 2.01 -6.20 29.16
C ARG A 13 2.52 -5.54 30.44
N SER A 14 3.61 -4.77 30.34
CA SER A 14 4.05 -3.82 31.38
C SER A 14 4.11 -2.42 30.79
N SER A 15 2.99 -1.68 30.85
CA SER A 15 2.84 -0.33 30.29
C SER A 15 3.45 0.73 31.21
N SER A 16 4.70 1.13 30.94
CA SER A 16 5.35 2.26 31.62
C SER A 16 5.16 3.56 30.82
N SER A 17 5.13 4.73 31.45
CA SER A 17 5.06 6.02 30.74
C SER A 17 6.19 6.21 29.72
N ARG A 18 7.34 5.56 29.97
CA ARG A 18 8.48 5.51 29.04
C ARG A 18 8.17 4.73 27.77
N SER A 19 7.39 3.65 27.83
CA SER A 19 7.01 2.89 26.63
C SER A 19 6.06 3.68 25.73
N ARG A 20 5.15 4.47 26.31
CA ARG A 20 4.27 5.38 25.55
C ARG A 20 5.06 6.46 24.83
N HIS A 21 6.03 7.08 25.49
CA HIS A 21 6.88 8.10 24.87
C HIS A 21 7.64 7.56 23.65
N ILE A 22 8.17 6.33 23.74
CA ILE A 22 8.85 5.66 22.62
C ILE A 22 7.86 5.29 21.50
N ASP A 23 6.63 4.87 21.84
CA ASP A 23 5.59 4.61 20.84
C ASP A 23 5.22 5.89 20.06
N ASP A 24 5.19 7.05 20.72
CA ASP A 24 4.91 8.35 20.11
C ASP A 24 6.09 8.84 19.24
N GLU A 25 7.33 8.68 19.70
CA GLU A 25 8.55 8.94 18.91
C GLU A 25 8.58 8.11 17.63
N ILE A 26 8.20 6.83 17.72
CA ILE A 26 8.17 5.92 16.58
C ILE A 26 7.11 6.35 15.56
N GLU A 27 5.93 6.73 16.03
CA GLU A 27 4.86 7.21 15.15
C GLU A 27 5.26 8.52 14.46
N ALA A 28 5.89 9.46 15.19
CA ALA A 28 6.38 10.70 14.61
C ALA A 28 7.43 10.47 13.52
N ALA A 29 8.33 9.51 13.70
CA ALA A 29 9.31 9.13 12.68
C ALA A 29 8.66 8.52 11.43
N PHE A 30 7.61 7.70 11.59
CA PHE A 30 6.85 7.19 10.44
C PHE A 30 6.09 8.29 9.72
N VAL A 31 5.52 9.26 10.44
CA VAL A 31 4.81 10.40 9.85
C VAL A 31 5.77 11.35 9.14
N ALA A 32 6.96 11.59 9.70
CA ALA A 32 8.00 12.40 9.10
C ALA A 32 8.70 11.68 7.93
N GLY A 33 8.74 10.34 7.95
CA GLY A 33 9.43 9.54 6.94
C GLY A 33 10.94 9.53 7.12
N GLU A 34 11.40 9.98 8.29
CA GLU A 34 12.82 10.13 8.61
C GLU A 34 13.09 9.51 9.98
N MET A 35 14.25 8.85 10.07
CA MET A 35 14.72 8.29 11.33
C MET A 35 15.38 9.39 12.17
N PRO A 36 14.96 9.59 13.44
CA PRO A 36 15.59 10.56 14.32
C PRO A 36 17.08 10.27 14.55
N PRO A 37 17.97 11.28 14.56
CA PRO A 37 19.41 11.08 14.68
C PRO A 37 19.81 10.45 16.02
N GLU A 38 19.04 10.67 17.09
CA GLU A 38 19.24 10.10 18.42
C GLU A 38 18.98 8.59 18.51
N TRP A 39 18.30 8.00 17.51
CA TRP A 39 18.07 6.56 17.48
C TRP A 39 19.30 5.77 17.06
N LYS A 40 20.12 6.30 16.14
CA LYS A 40 21.33 5.61 15.66
C LYS A 40 22.24 5.12 16.80
N PRO A 41 22.67 5.96 17.76
CA PRO A 41 23.51 5.51 18.88
C PRO A 41 22.79 4.52 19.81
N ARG A 42 21.47 4.68 20.02
CA ARG A 42 20.66 3.75 20.84
C ARG A 42 20.57 2.37 20.21
N LEU A 43 20.37 2.32 18.89
CA LEU A 43 20.29 1.08 18.12
C LEU A 43 21.65 0.37 18.05
N LEU A 44 22.75 1.11 17.87
CA LEU A 44 24.09 0.54 17.99
C LEU A 44 24.33 -0.07 19.38
N THR A 45 23.90 0.63 20.43
CA THR A 45 24.02 0.15 21.83
C THR A 45 23.18 -1.11 22.08
N SER A 46 22.05 -1.27 21.38
CA SER A 46 21.22 -2.49 21.44
C SER A 46 21.80 -3.69 20.69
N GLY A 47 22.91 -3.50 19.95
CA GLY A 47 23.56 -4.56 19.18
C GLY A 47 23.09 -4.66 17.72
N LEU A 48 22.35 -3.68 17.18
CA LEU A 48 22.11 -3.60 15.75
C LEU A 48 23.37 -3.16 15.00
N THR A 49 23.61 -3.77 13.83
CA THR A 49 24.66 -3.33 12.90
C THR A 49 24.25 -2.06 12.17
N GLU A 50 25.24 -1.28 11.70
CA GLU A 50 24.97 -0.09 10.87
C GLU A 50 24.17 -0.41 9.60
N ASP A 51 24.40 -1.59 9.01
CA ASP A 51 23.63 -2.08 7.86
C ASP A 51 22.14 -2.27 8.19
N ASN A 52 21.83 -2.80 9.37
CA ASN A 52 20.44 -2.97 9.81
C ASN A 52 19.78 -1.62 10.10
N ILE A 53 20.52 -0.66 10.66
CA ILE A 53 20.02 0.68 10.94
C ILE A 53 19.73 1.43 9.64
N SER A 54 20.64 1.35 8.66
CA SER A 54 20.42 1.96 7.34
C SER A 54 19.24 1.32 6.60
N ALA A 55 19.06 0.00 6.71
CA ALA A 55 17.90 -0.70 6.18
C ALA A 55 16.58 -0.25 6.84
N ILE A 56 16.58 0.03 8.15
CA ILE A 56 15.41 0.57 8.85
C ILE A 56 15.10 2.00 8.37
N ALA A 57 16.10 2.88 8.30
CA ALA A 57 15.93 4.24 7.80
C ALA A 57 15.37 4.25 6.38
N MET A 58 15.89 3.38 5.50
CA MET A 58 15.41 3.22 4.13
C MET A 58 13.96 2.71 4.07
N LYS A 59 13.56 1.80 4.97
CA LYS A 59 12.16 1.32 5.07
C LYS A 59 11.20 2.42 5.53
N ILE A 60 11.60 3.23 6.52
CA ILE A 60 10.81 4.38 7.00
C ILE A 60 10.63 5.39 5.85
N ALA A 61 11.71 5.73 5.15
CA ALA A 61 11.66 6.63 4.00
C ALA A 61 10.81 6.05 2.84
N LYS A 62 10.82 4.73 2.65
CA LYS A 62 10.02 4.06 1.61
C LYS A 62 8.53 4.06 1.91
N ILE A 63 8.13 3.91 3.17
CA ILE A 63 6.71 3.99 3.59
C ILE A 63 6.15 5.39 3.30
N ASN A 64 6.97 6.43 3.48
CA ASN A 64 6.58 7.82 3.26
C ASN A 64 6.91 8.37 1.87
N SER A 65 7.65 7.61 1.05
CA SER A 65 7.86 8.00 -0.34
C SER A 65 6.54 7.87 -1.09
N PRO A 66 6.07 8.92 -1.78
CA PRO A 66 4.98 8.75 -2.72
C PRO A 66 5.44 7.66 -3.69
N ALA A 67 4.63 6.61 -3.81
CA ALA A 67 4.95 5.45 -4.65
C ALA A 67 5.58 5.94 -5.96
N SER A 68 6.75 5.36 -6.30
CA SER A 68 7.47 5.54 -7.56
C SER A 68 6.51 5.74 -8.73
N PRO A 69 6.84 6.53 -9.77
CA PRO A 69 5.94 6.85 -10.88
C PRO A 69 5.70 5.63 -11.80
N THR A 70 5.18 4.53 -11.26
CA THR A 70 4.38 3.56 -11.99
C THR A 70 3.12 4.30 -12.39
N VAL A 71 3.06 4.71 -13.66
CA VAL A 71 1.94 5.38 -14.35
C VAL A 71 0.72 5.48 -13.45
N VAL A 72 0.69 6.54 -12.62
CA VAL A 72 -0.40 6.75 -11.67
C VAL A 72 -1.53 7.27 -12.52
N ILE A 73 -2.25 6.35 -13.18
CA ILE A 73 -3.51 6.70 -13.81
C ILE A 73 -4.37 7.18 -12.65
N SER A 74 -4.59 8.49 -12.60
CA SER A 74 -5.35 9.14 -11.53
C SER A 74 -6.63 8.36 -11.29
N LEU A 75 -7.04 8.24 -10.03
CA LEU A 75 -8.33 7.65 -9.67
C LEU A 75 -9.47 8.29 -10.49
N ALA A 76 -9.38 9.58 -10.78
CA ALA A 76 -10.31 10.30 -11.65
C ALA A 76 -10.26 9.83 -13.10
N ALA A 77 -9.07 9.57 -13.65
CA ALA A 77 -8.91 9.03 -15.00
C ALA A 77 -9.44 7.59 -15.08
N MET A 78 -9.20 6.75 -14.08
CA MET A 78 -9.76 5.40 -14.02
C MET A 78 -11.29 5.42 -13.91
N ALA A 79 -11.86 6.31 -13.08
CA ALA A 79 -13.30 6.51 -12.99
C ALA A 79 -13.88 6.97 -14.33
N PHE A 80 -13.20 7.88 -15.02
CA PHE A 80 -13.61 8.33 -16.36
C PHE A 80 -13.65 7.17 -17.36
N PHE A 81 -12.62 6.31 -17.40
CA PHE A 81 -12.62 5.13 -18.28
C PHE A 81 -13.71 4.12 -17.92
N PHE A 82 -14.00 3.94 -16.63
CA PHE A 82 -15.10 3.08 -16.18
C PHE A 82 -16.46 3.63 -16.64
N LEU A 83 -16.74 4.92 -16.38
CA LEU A 83 -18.00 5.55 -16.83
C LEU A 83 -18.13 5.54 -18.37
N ALA A 84 -17.03 5.78 -19.09
CA ALA A 84 -17.02 5.72 -20.55
C ALA A 84 -17.26 4.29 -21.08
N GLY A 85 -16.68 3.27 -20.44
CA GLY A 85 -16.92 1.87 -20.80
C GLY A 85 -18.37 1.44 -20.55
N VAL A 86 -18.93 1.81 -19.39
CA VAL A 86 -20.33 1.53 -19.04
C VAL A 86 -21.28 2.27 -19.98
N SER A 87 -21.04 3.55 -20.27
CA SER A 87 -21.90 4.32 -21.17
C SER A 87 -21.89 3.75 -22.60
N ALA A 88 -20.72 3.38 -23.12
CA ALA A 88 -20.61 2.71 -24.42
C ALA A 88 -21.38 1.38 -24.46
N ALA A 89 -21.30 0.58 -23.39
CA ALA A 89 -22.02 -0.68 -23.29
C ALA A 89 -23.55 -0.47 -23.22
N VAL A 90 -24.02 0.51 -22.45
CA VAL A 90 -25.45 0.86 -22.35
C VAL A 90 -25.98 1.35 -23.70
N VAL A 91 -25.25 2.24 -24.37
CA VAL A 91 -25.61 2.72 -25.72
C VAL A 91 -25.71 1.54 -26.68
N ALA A 92 -24.72 0.64 -26.70
CA ALA A 92 -24.76 -0.53 -27.55
C ALA A 92 -25.95 -1.45 -27.25
N ILE A 93 -26.32 -1.66 -25.97
CA ILE A 93 -27.51 -2.44 -25.61
C ILE A 93 -28.79 -1.78 -26.14
N VAL A 94 -28.97 -0.47 -25.94
CA VAL A 94 -30.16 0.25 -26.41
C VAL A 94 -30.34 0.09 -27.91
N PHE A 95 -29.26 0.22 -28.68
CA PHE A 95 -29.28 0.01 -30.12
C PHE A 95 -29.42 -1.45 -30.55
N LEU A 96 -28.96 -2.42 -29.75
CA LEU A 96 -29.17 -3.85 -30.02
C LEU A 96 -30.61 -4.29 -29.74
N LEU A 97 -31.30 -3.61 -28.81
CA LEU A 97 -32.71 -3.86 -28.48
C LEU A 97 -33.69 -3.18 -29.44
N ASP A 98 -33.23 -2.20 -30.20
CA ASP A 98 -34.02 -1.56 -31.24
C ASP A 98 -34.13 -2.51 -32.44
N GLU A 99 -35.29 -3.16 -32.61
CA GLU A 99 -35.56 -4.16 -33.65
C GLU A 99 -35.61 -3.56 -35.07
N HIS A 100 -35.53 -2.23 -35.21
CA HIS A 100 -35.60 -1.52 -36.48
C HIS A 100 -34.25 -1.51 -37.24
N GLY A 101 -33.76 -2.70 -37.57
CA GLY A 101 -33.09 -2.99 -38.84
C GLY A 101 -31.80 -2.23 -39.18
N GLN A 102 -30.71 -2.48 -38.46
CA GLN A 102 -29.41 -2.84 -39.06
C GLN A 102 -28.44 -3.26 -37.95
N GLN A 103 -28.39 -4.55 -37.62
CA GLN A 103 -27.43 -5.11 -36.68
C GLN A 103 -26.01 -5.05 -37.29
N ASN A 104 -25.36 -3.91 -37.12
CA ASN A 104 -24.00 -3.69 -37.60
C ASN A 104 -23.03 -4.34 -36.60
N GLY A 105 -22.19 -5.26 -37.05
CA GLY A 105 -21.22 -5.98 -36.18
C GLY A 105 -20.30 -5.08 -35.35
N TRP A 106 -20.16 -3.81 -35.75
CA TRP A 106 -19.44 -2.78 -34.99
C TRP A 106 -20.08 -2.45 -33.64
N MET A 107 -21.41 -2.57 -33.49
CA MET A 107 -22.09 -2.37 -32.20
C MET A 107 -21.75 -3.46 -31.19
N TRP A 108 -21.67 -4.72 -31.64
CA TRP A 108 -21.17 -5.83 -30.82
C TRP A 108 -19.72 -5.63 -30.41
N ALA A 109 -18.87 -5.14 -31.33
CA ALA A 109 -17.49 -4.81 -31.01
C ALA A 109 -17.40 -3.71 -29.94
N LEU A 110 -18.20 -2.65 -30.02
CA LEU A 110 -18.25 -1.59 -29.00
C LEU A 110 -18.74 -2.11 -27.64
N PHE A 111 -19.75 -2.99 -27.65
CA PHE A 111 -20.24 -3.61 -26.42
C PHE A 111 -19.16 -4.46 -25.73
N ILE A 112 -18.48 -5.32 -26.51
CA ILE A 112 -17.40 -6.19 -26.00
C ILE A 112 -16.22 -5.34 -25.51
N VAL A 113 -15.80 -4.32 -26.26
CA VAL A 113 -14.69 -3.45 -25.86
C VAL A 113 -15.04 -2.64 -24.61
N GLY A 114 -16.24 -2.06 -24.54
CA GLY A 114 -16.70 -1.27 -23.39
C GLY A 114 -16.78 -2.11 -22.11
N THR A 115 -17.31 -3.33 -22.21
CA THR A 115 -17.39 -4.27 -21.07
C THR A 115 -16.02 -4.74 -20.61
N ILE A 116 -15.10 -5.04 -21.54
CA ILE A 116 -13.71 -5.39 -21.20
C ILE A 116 -13.03 -4.24 -20.43
N VAL A 117 -13.11 -3.00 -20.94
CA VAL A 117 -12.50 -1.83 -20.29
C VAL A 117 -13.09 -1.59 -18.89
N ALA A 118 -14.42 -1.71 -18.75
CA ALA A 118 -15.09 -1.59 -17.46
C ALA A 118 -14.66 -2.70 -16.47
N MET A 119 -14.51 -3.95 -16.94
CA MET A 119 -14.07 -5.06 -16.10
C MET A 119 -12.61 -4.91 -15.66
N PHE A 120 -11.71 -4.53 -16.57
CA PHE A 120 -10.30 -4.31 -16.24
C PHE A 120 -10.14 -3.19 -15.21
N THR A 121 -10.84 -2.07 -15.38
CA THR A 121 -10.80 -0.96 -14.40
C THR A 121 -11.40 -1.36 -13.05
N ALA A 122 -12.53 -2.06 -13.03
CA ALA A 122 -13.18 -2.51 -11.79
C ALA A 122 -12.33 -3.51 -10.97
N ILE A 123 -11.48 -4.32 -11.61
CA ILE A 123 -10.62 -5.29 -10.92
C ILE A 123 -9.31 -4.66 -10.46
N ILE A 124 -8.69 -3.83 -11.31
CA ILE A 124 -7.37 -3.26 -11.05
C ILE A 124 -7.42 -2.21 -9.94
N VAL A 125 -8.42 -1.31 -9.96
CA VAL A 125 -8.57 -0.21 -8.98
C VAL A 125 -8.55 -0.72 -7.52
N PRO A 126 -9.44 -1.64 -7.11
CA PRO A 126 -9.46 -2.11 -5.73
C PRO A 126 -8.23 -2.96 -5.36
N ARG A 127 -7.69 -3.77 -6.30
CA ARG A 127 -6.51 -4.59 -6.00
C ARG A 127 -5.23 -3.79 -5.83
N PHE A 128 -5.04 -2.72 -6.61
CA PHE A 128 -3.84 -1.91 -6.52
C PHE A 128 -3.83 -1.07 -5.22
N GLY A 129 -4.99 -0.51 -4.85
CA GLY A 129 -5.15 0.19 -3.58
C GLY A 129 -4.99 -0.72 -2.35
N ALA A 130 -5.60 -1.90 -2.37
CA ALA A 130 -5.54 -2.84 -1.24
C ALA A 130 -4.14 -3.43 -1.03
N ARG A 131 -3.44 -3.83 -2.11
CA ARG A 131 -2.11 -4.43 -2.01
C ARG A 131 -1.06 -3.44 -1.51
N SER A 132 -1.12 -2.19 -1.97
CA SER A 132 -0.21 -1.12 -1.51
C SER A 132 -0.34 -0.86 -0.01
N HIS A 133 -1.58 -0.84 0.51
CA HIS A 133 -1.84 -0.60 1.93
C HIS A 133 -1.45 -1.78 2.82
N GLU A 134 -1.69 -3.02 2.37
CA GLU A 134 -1.33 -4.23 3.12
C GLU A 134 0.19 -4.43 3.23
N GLU A 135 0.93 -4.16 2.14
CA GLU A 135 2.39 -4.22 2.18
C GLU A 135 2.99 -3.11 3.05
N ALA A 136 2.46 -1.88 2.96
CA ALA A 136 2.93 -0.77 3.78
C ALA A 136 2.68 -1.00 5.28
N THR A 137 1.50 -1.51 5.65
CA THR A 137 1.15 -1.84 7.04
C THR A 137 2.03 -2.97 7.59
N LYS A 138 2.26 -4.03 6.82
CA LYS A 138 3.13 -5.15 7.26
C LYS A 138 4.59 -4.71 7.47
N ILE A 139 5.12 -3.87 6.59
CA ILE A 139 6.48 -3.32 6.74
C ILE A 139 6.55 -2.38 7.96
N ARG A 140 5.52 -1.55 8.16
CA ARG A 140 5.42 -0.65 9.32
C ARG A 140 5.40 -1.41 10.63
N ASP A 141 4.56 -2.45 10.76
CA ASP A 141 4.39 -3.21 11.99
C ASP A 141 5.65 -4.02 12.34
N SER A 142 6.29 -4.63 11.34
CA SER A 142 7.58 -5.31 11.52
C SER A 142 8.67 -4.35 11.99
N THR A 143 8.75 -3.17 11.37
CA THR A 143 9.75 -2.15 11.72
C THR A 143 9.48 -1.57 13.11
N ARG A 144 8.21 -1.33 13.47
CA ARG A 144 7.79 -0.88 14.81
C ARG A 144 8.19 -1.88 15.90
N CYS A 145 8.02 -3.19 15.67
CA CYS A 145 8.42 -4.21 16.63
C CYS A 145 9.92 -4.22 16.88
N VAL A 146 10.74 -4.13 15.82
CA VAL A 146 12.20 -4.07 15.94
C VAL A 146 12.63 -2.80 16.68
N LEU A 147 12.07 -1.65 16.33
CA LEU A 147 12.37 -0.37 17.00
C LEU A 147 11.99 -0.40 18.48
N LYS A 148 10.78 -0.88 18.80
CA LYS A 148 10.31 -0.98 20.18
C LYS A 148 11.24 -1.86 21.03
N ARG A 149 11.65 -3.02 20.51
CA ARG A 149 12.56 -3.94 21.22
C ARG A 149 13.94 -3.33 21.49
N ASN A 150 14.47 -2.54 20.56
CA ASN A 150 15.84 -2.05 20.61
C ASN A 150 15.97 -0.63 21.19
N LEU A 151 14.90 0.17 21.17
CA LEU A 151 14.84 1.50 21.78
C LEU A 151 14.40 1.46 23.25
N LEU A 152 13.73 0.40 23.68
CA LEU A 152 13.44 0.16 25.09
C LEU A 152 14.71 -0.34 25.80
N PRO A 153 15.06 0.21 26.97
CA PRO A 153 16.12 -0.35 27.78
C PRO A 153 15.75 -1.79 28.19
N PRO A 154 16.72 -2.72 28.24
CA PRO A 154 16.46 -4.05 28.79
C PRO A 154 15.99 -3.89 30.24
N VAL A 155 14.88 -4.57 30.56
CA VAL A 155 14.37 -4.67 31.94
C VAL A 155 15.30 -5.56 32.74
#